data_AF-C4JPF0-F1
#
_entry.id   AF-C4JPF0-F1
#
_cell.length_a   1.000
_cell.length_b   1.000
_cell.length_c   1.000
_cell.angle_alpha   90.00
_cell.angle_beta   90.00
_cell.angle_gamma   90.00
#
_symmetry.space_group_name_H-M   'P 1'
#
loop_
_entity.id
_entity.type
_entity.pdbx_description
1 polymer ?
#
loop_
_entity_poly.entity_id
_entity_poly.type
_entity_poly.pdbx_seq_one_letter_code
_entity_poly.pdbx_strand_id
1 'polypeptide(L)'
;MEGKATRRLLKGEITYSAAQDQEINILQRLAYPEQRTQFFASLHQQQGWMQAIVAHHLGLSSVKACRIADMKQWLHGSFNVCVPVTVTNPARFRLAKGQTEKQFMLRLPLPYRVGESYCPGNGDEKVRCESGTYAWLQQNAPEIPIPELYGFALSTGETFTAIDYLPLWKRWTFKLRCRILSWFGRALPSRYLRHQPSHGIAKAGHFDIGYVLIDYIQETTGRMLSATWEEQSSNDCLRTNLFRSLSRILLSITHVKLPRIGSFVIDDDGYLQLANRPLSLELHELENEQIPTDIPRDFTYSTVESYILDMLRAHDNRVIHQPNAITDLEDYIGQTAALAAMRVTMSSFFDPALRRGPFILNFTDFNQSNIFVDEHWNITCLLDLEWICSQPIEMVQLPLWFTNKAIDRMAKEPDEYDKMRQEFVDILAMEEEEFLSKSSQRKHANDDQLRLSTVLNRGWIRGTFWYSLALGSPTGLFAIFYKQLQPRFLERCPKHDEFLATMPWYWRTDFIEVGMRKTKDKQDYDLRLRQAFEE
;
A
#
# COMPACT_ATOMS: atom_id res chain seq x y z
N MET A 1 -28.91 35.00 1.86
CA MET A 1 -28.11 33.82 2.25
C MET A 1 -28.03 32.93 1.03
N GLU A 2 -27.08 33.19 0.15
CA GLU A 2 -26.79 32.30 -0.99
C GLU A 2 -26.25 30.99 -0.42
N GLY A 3 -26.92 29.88 -0.73
CA GLY A 3 -26.43 28.55 -0.36
C GLY A 3 -25.06 28.35 -1.00
N LYS A 4 -24.02 28.08 -0.20
CA LYS A 4 -22.70 27.74 -0.72
C LYS A 4 -22.85 26.52 -1.64
N ALA A 5 -22.61 26.68 -2.93
CA ALA A 5 -22.64 25.57 -3.87
C ALA A 5 -21.68 24.47 -3.38
N THR A 6 -22.20 23.27 -3.14
CA THR A 6 -21.43 22.08 -2.77
C THR A 6 -21.37 21.12 -3.94
N ARG A 7 -20.27 20.35 -4.00
CA ARG A 7 -20.07 19.28 -4.95
C ARG A 7 -19.80 17.97 -4.26
N ARG A 8 -20.24 16.88 -4.90
CA ARG A 8 -20.10 15.52 -4.36
C ARG A 8 -18.74 14.95 -4.69
N LEU A 9 -18.07 14.38 -3.69
CA LEU A 9 -16.89 13.53 -3.84
C LEU A 9 -17.26 12.08 -3.54
N LEU A 10 -16.29 11.15 -3.67
CA LEU A 10 -16.50 9.77 -3.22
C LEU A 10 -16.85 9.68 -1.73
N LYS A 11 -16.23 10.56 -0.93
CA LYS A 11 -16.43 10.68 0.51
C LYS A 11 -16.94 12.10 0.82
N GLY A 12 -18.25 12.22 1.05
CA GLY A 12 -18.89 13.48 1.43
C GLY A 12 -19.02 14.50 0.30
N GLU A 13 -19.20 15.75 0.72
CA GLU A 13 -19.33 16.91 -0.14
C GLU A 13 -18.23 17.93 0.17
N ILE A 14 -17.92 18.79 -0.78
CA ILE A 14 -16.93 19.85 -0.65
C ILE A 14 -17.53 21.18 -1.12
N THR A 15 -17.18 22.28 -0.44
CA THR A 15 -17.52 23.64 -0.89
C THR A 15 -16.41 24.19 -1.79
N TYR A 16 -16.73 25.17 -2.63
CA TYR A 16 -15.71 25.84 -3.45
C TYR A 16 -14.55 26.39 -2.59
N SER A 17 -14.85 27.08 -1.49
CA SER A 17 -13.81 27.61 -0.57
C SER A 17 -12.89 26.51 -0.04
N ALA A 18 -13.46 25.37 0.38
CA ALA A 18 -12.67 24.25 0.89
C ALA A 18 -11.87 23.57 -0.23
N ALA A 19 -12.37 23.56 -1.46
CA ALA A 19 -11.65 23.02 -2.62
C ALA A 19 -10.46 23.89 -3.04
N GLN A 20 -10.55 25.21 -2.88
CA GLN A 20 -9.44 26.14 -3.18
C GLN A 20 -8.25 25.93 -2.25
N ASP A 21 -8.50 25.54 -1.00
CA ASP A 21 -7.48 25.35 0.03
C ASP A 21 -6.79 23.97 -0.05
N GLN A 22 -7.13 23.14 -1.05
CA GLN A 22 -6.63 21.78 -1.18
C GLN A 22 -5.46 21.69 -2.19
N GLU A 23 -4.35 21.09 -1.75
CA GLU A 23 -3.18 20.81 -2.59
C GLU A 23 -3.39 19.65 -3.57
N ILE A 24 -4.45 18.87 -3.39
CA ILE A 24 -4.85 17.73 -4.23
C ILE A 24 -5.67 18.20 -5.44
N ASN A 25 -5.65 17.46 -6.55
CA ASN A 25 -6.44 17.80 -7.73
C ASN A 25 -7.94 17.52 -7.53
N ILE A 26 -8.68 18.50 -7.03
CA ILE A 26 -10.13 18.39 -6.77
C ILE A 26 -10.94 18.18 -8.05
N LEU A 27 -10.57 18.83 -9.16
CA LEU A 27 -11.26 18.66 -10.44
C LEU A 27 -11.33 17.19 -10.87
N GLN A 28 -10.24 16.46 -10.69
CA GLN A 28 -10.22 15.04 -10.96
C GLN A 28 -11.08 14.25 -9.96
N ARG A 29 -11.03 14.60 -8.67
CA ARG A 29 -11.83 13.92 -7.64
C ARG A 29 -13.33 14.10 -7.83
N LEU A 30 -13.75 15.18 -8.46
CA LEU A 30 -15.15 15.43 -8.84
C LEU A 30 -15.67 14.46 -9.91
N ALA A 31 -14.80 13.86 -10.73
CA ALA A 31 -15.19 12.87 -11.73
C ALA A 31 -15.45 11.47 -11.13
N TYR A 32 -14.84 11.16 -9.99
CA TYR A 32 -14.90 9.81 -9.41
C TYR A 32 -16.30 9.30 -9.06
N PRO A 33 -17.25 10.10 -8.53
CA PRO A 33 -18.60 9.61 -8.24
C PRO A 33 -19.34 9.07 -9.47
N GLU A 34 -19.20 9.74 -10.61
CA GLU A 34 -19.80 9.29 -11.87
C GLU A 34 -19.11 8.03 -12.39
N GLN A 35 -17.78 8.03 -12.45
CA GLN A 35 -16.98 6.88 -12.87
C GLN A 35 -17.26 5.64 -12.01
N ARG A 36 -17.39 5.82 -10.68
CA ARG A 36 -17.82 4.75 -9.76
C ARG A 36 -19.20 4.23 -10.13
N THR A 37 -20.16 5.12 -10.38
CA THR A 37 -21.54 4.74 -10.68
C THR A 37 -21.61 3.92 -11.97
N GLN A 38 -20.92 4.37 -13.02
CA GLN A 38 -20.80 3.65 -14.28
C GLN A 38 -20.15 2.28 -14.08
N PHE A 39 -19.00 2.23 -13.40
CA PHE A 39 -18.27 0.99 -13.16
C PHE A 39 -19.05 -0.03 -12.32
N PHE A 40 -19.73 0.42 -11.26
CA PHE A 40 -20.56 -0.46 -10.41
C PHE A 40 -21.77 -0.99 -11.19
N ALA A 41 -22.39 -0.17 -12.05
CA ALA A 41 -23.47 -0.62 -12.93
C ALA A 41 -22.98 -1.69 -13.93
N SER A 42 -21.80 -1.50 -14.52
CA SER A 42 -21.18 -2.50 -15.39
C SER A 42 -20.90 -3.80 -14.65
N LEU A 43 -20.31 -3.74 -13.45
CA LEU A 43 -20.08 -4.92 -12.61
C LEU A 43 -21.40 -5.63 -12.26
N HIS A 44 -22.45 -4.89 -11.93
CA HIS A 44 -23.74 -5.48 -11.58
C HIS A 44 -24.33 -6.30 -12.74
N GLN A 45 -24.10 -5.90 -13.98
CA GLN A 45 -24.49 -6.67 -15.17
C GLN A 45 -23.68 -7.97 -15.35
N GLN A 46 -22.51 -8.06 -14.73
CA GLN A 46 -21.57 -9.18 -14.82
C GLN A 46 -21.67 -10.19 -13.66
N GLN A 47 -22.81 -10.26 -12.97
CA GLN A 47 -23.01 -11.24 -11.88
C GLN A 47 -22.79 -12.69 -12.32
N GLY A 48 -23.25 -13.07 -13.52
CA GLY A 48 -23.03 -14.43 -14.05
C GLY A 48 -21.56 -14.77 -14.24
N TRP A 49 -20.75 -13.79 -14.70
CA TRP A 49 -19.31 -13.92 -14.82
C TRP A 49 -18.63 -14.05 -13.45
N MET A 50 -19.02 -13.24 -12.46
CA MET A 50 -18.50 -13.36 -11.09
C MET A 50 -18.80 -14.74 -10.48
N GLN A 51 -20.02 -15.26 -10.67
CA GLN A 51 -20.37 -16.58 -10.18
C GLN A 51 -19.51 -17.68 -10.85
N ALA A 52 -19.24 -17.55 -12.15
CA ALA A 52 -18.42 -18.49 -12.91
C ALA A 52 -16.96 -18.49 -12.42
N ILE A 53 -16.40 -17.32 -12.13
CA ILE A 53 -15.06 -17.16 -11.54
C ILE A 53 -14.95 -17.86 -10.19
N VAL A 54 -15.89 -17.57 -9.29
CA VAL A 54 -15.88 -18.16 -7.94
C VAL A 54 -16.05 -19.67 -8.01
N ALA A 55 -17.01 -20.15 -8.82
CA ALA A 55 -17.20 -21.58 -9.03
C ALA A 55 -15.95 -22.26 -9.58
N HIS A 56 -15.25 -21.60 -10.51
CA HIS A 56 -14.02 -22.10 -11.10
C HIS A 56 -12.90 -22.24 -10.06
N HIS A 57 -12.57 -21.17 -9.33
CA HIS A 57 -11.47 -21.20 -8.36
C HIS A 57 -11.74 -22.15 -7.20
N LEU A 58 -13.00 -22.28 -6.76
CA LEU A 58 -13.38 -23.19 -5.68
C LEU A 58 -13.60 -24.63 -6.15
N GLY A 59 -13.58 -24.88 -7.47
CA GLY A 59 -13.81 -26.20 -8.07
C GLY A 59 -15.23 -26.72 -7.87
N LEU A 60 -16.23 -25.84 -7.95
CA LEU A 60 -17.65 -26.18 -7.82
C LEU A 60 -18.19 -26.76 -9.13
N SER A 61 -19.13 -27.70 -9.02
CA SER A 61 -19.77 -28.33 -10.18
C SER A 61 -20.85 -27.46 -10.84
N SER A 62 -21.38 -26.47 -10.12
CA SER A 62 -22.46 -25.61 -10.60
C SER A 62 -22.27 -24.17 -10.15
N VAL A 63 -22.38 -23.26 -11.11
CA VAL A 63 -22.39 -21.80 -10.90
C VAL A 63 -23.55 -21.36 -10.02
N LYS A 64 -24.66 -22.11 -10.02
CA LYS A 64 -25.85 -21.83 -9.20
C LYS A 64 -25.60 -21.96 -7.68
N ALA A 65 -24.50 -22.58 -7.28
CA ALA A 65 -24.11 -22.65 -5.88
C ALA A 65 -23.60 -21.29 -5.34
N CYS A 66 -23.18 -20.39 -6.23
CA CYS A 66 -22.66 -19.06 -5.90
C CYS A 66 -23.79 -18.02 -5.94
N ARG A 67 -24.01 -17.30 -4.83
CA ARG A 67 -24.89 -16.14 -4.75
C ARG A 67 -24.05 -14.89 -4.55
N ILE A 68 -24.07 -14.00 -5.54
CA ILE A 68 -23.45 -12.67 -5.42
C ILE A 68 -24.32 -11.81 -4.51
N ALA A 69 -23.71 -11.09 -3.57
CA ALA A 69 -24.44 -10.17 -2.71
C ALA A 69 -25.03 -9.01 -3.52
N ASP A 70 -26.09 -8.39 -2.98
CA ASP A 70 -26.68 -7.21 -3.59
C ASP A 70 -25.67 -6.07 -3.63
N MET A 71 -25.75 -5.20 -4.64
CA MET A 71 -24.81 -4.08 -4.81
C MET A 71 -24.73 -3.17 -3.58
N LYS A 72 -25.81 -3.07 -2.78
CA LYS A 72 -25.88 -2.33 -1.52
C LYS A 72 -24.98 -2.91 -0.42
N GLN A 73 -24.62 -4.19 -0.54
CA GLN A 73 -23.76 -4.92 0.40
C GLN A 73 -22.31 -4.99 -0.08
N TRP A 74 -22.00 -4.45 -1.27
CA TRP A 74 -20.63 -4.40 -1.75
C TRP A 74 -19.84 -3.40 -0.92
N LEU A 75 -18.66 -3.84 -0.49
CA LEU A 75 -17.72 -3.00 0.23
C LEU A 75 -16.81 -2.33 -0.79
N HIS A 76 -16.31 -1.13 -0.51
CA HIS A 76 -15.32 -0.51 -1.36
C HIS A 76 -14.32 0.29 -0.54
N GLY A 77 -13.04 0.13 -0.88
CA GLY A 77 -11.95 0.92 -0.36
C GLY A 77 -11.63 2.10 -1.28
N SER A 78 -10.39 2.58 -1.18
CA SER A 78 -9.87 3.62 -2.08
C SER A 78 -9.48 3.06 -3.45
N PHE A 79 -9.10 1.78 -3.54
CA PHE A 79 -8.54 1.18 -4.77
C PHE A 79 -9.24 -0.09 -5.24
N ASN A 80 -10.18 -0.63 -4.45
CA ASN A 80 -10.88 -1.86 -4.77
C ASN A 80 -12.36 -1.78 -4.44
N VAL A 81 -13.15 -2.49 -5.22
CA VAL A 81 -14.48 -2.96 -4.83
C VAL A 81 -14.35 -4.41 -4.38
N CYS A 82 -15.05 -4.72 -3.29
CA CYS A 82 -15.06 -6.02 -2.63
C CYS A 82 -16.51 -6.53 -2.66
N VAL A 83 -16.73 -7.57 -3.45
CA VAL A 83 -18.04 -8.19 -3.68
C VAL A 83 -18.15 -9.46 -2.84
N PRO A 84 -18.99 -9.47 -1.79
CA PRO A 84 -19.23 -10.69 -1.02
C PRO A 84 -19.95 -11.73 -1.88
N VAL A 85 -19.50 -12.98 -1.79
CA VAL A 85 -20.10 -14.11 -2.49
C VAL A 85 -20.40 -15.23 -1.50
N THR A 86 -21.66 -15.64 -1.43
CA THR A 86 -22.08 -16.77 -0.60
C THR A 86 -22.11 -18.04 -1.44
N VAL A 87 -21.50 -19.11 -0.95
CA VAL A 87 -21.52 -20.43 -1.60
C VAL A 87 -22.29 -21.41 -0.72
N THR A 88 -23.28 -22.07 -1.32
CA THR A 88 -24.13 -23.08 -0.66
C THR A 88 -23.53 -24.48 -0.75
N ASN A 89 -23.57 -25.21 0.37
CA ASN A 89 -23.06 -26.57 0.56
C ASN A 89 -21.70 -26.85 -0.12
N PRO A 90 -20.67 -26.03 0.13
CA PRO A 90 -19.37 -26.20 -0.48
C PRO A 90 -18.68 -27.45 0.09
N ALA A 91 -18.85 -28.60 -0.57
CA ALA A 91 -18.42 -29.93 -0.09
C ALA A 91 -16.94 -30.05 0.31
N ARG A 92 -16.09 -29.15 -0.18
CA ARG A 92 -14.65 -29.09 0.13
C ARG A 92 -14.31 -28.37 1.43
N PHE A 93 -15.25 -27.62 1.99
CA PHE A 93 -15.02 -26.79 3.17
C PHE A 93 -15.69 -27.42 4.37
N ARG A 94 -14.95 -27.55 5.47
CA ARG A 94 -15.52 -27.96 6.75
C ARG A 94 -16.30 -26.77 7.30
N LEU A 95 -17.62 -26.89 7.34
CA LEU A 95 -18.50 -25.90 7.95
C LEU A 95 -18.78 -26.25 9.41
N ALA A 96 -19.08 -25.25 10.23
CA ALA A 96 -19.57 -25.45 11.59
C ALA A 96 -20.89 -26.22 11.59
N LYS A 97 -21.21 -26.90 12.70
CA LYS A 97 -22.44 -27.70 12.81
C LYS A 97 -23.67 -26.81 12.61
N GLY A 98 -24.48 -27.13 11.60
CA GLY A 98 -25.68 -26.37 11.24
C GLY A 98 -25.45 -25.26 10.20
N GLN A 99 -24.20 -24.96 9.84
CA GLN A 99 -23.88 -24.02 8.78
C GLN A 99 -23.83 -24.76 7.43
N THR A 100 -24.58 -24.24 6.45
CA THR A 100 -24.67 -24.79 5.09
C THR A 100 -24.05 -23.86 4.05
N GLU A 101 -23.64 -22.64 4.45
CA GLU A 101 -23.12 -21.61 3.56
C GLU A 101 -21.74 -21.13 4.03
N LYS A 102 -20.84 -20.82 3.10
CA LYS A 102 -19.58 -20.11 3.36
C LYS A 102 -19.52 -18.83 2.53
N GLN A 103 -18.99 -17.76 3.10
CA GLN A 103 -18.78 -16.49 2.40
C GLN A 103 -17.33 -16.37 1.92
N PHE A 104 -17.17 -15.72 0.78
CA PHE A 104 -15.91 -15.38 0.14
C PHE A 104 -15.96 -13.92 -0.30
N MET A 105 -14.80 -13.34 -0.60
CA MET A 105 -14.69 -11.98 -1.09
C MET A 105 -14.01 -11.96 -2.46
N LEU A 106 -14.73 -11.48 -3.47
CA LEU A 106 -14.15 -11.16 -4.77
C LEU A 106 -13.72 -9.69 -4.76
N ARG A 107 -12.43 -9.45 -4.89
CA ARG A 107 -11.82 -8.13 -4.84
C ARG A 107 -11.36 -7.73 -6.23
N LEU A 108 -11.82 -6.58 -6.72
CA LEU A 108 -11.49 -6.06 -8.05
C LEU A 108 -10.89 -4.65 -7.92
N PRO A 109 -9.77 -4.33 -8.60
CA PRO A 109 -9.26 -2.97 -8.68
C PRO A 109 -10.30 -2.00 -9.22
N LEU A 110 -10.21 -0.73 -8.82
CA LEU A 110 -11.04 0.36 -9.34
C LEU A 110 -10.27 1.07 -10.46
N PRO A 111 -10.61 0.89 -11.75
CA PRO A 111 -9.83 1.43 -12.87
C PRO A 111 -9.62 2.95 -12.79
N TYR A 112 -10.64 3.67 -12.30
CA TYR A 112 -10.64 5.13 -12.12
C TYR A 112 -9.84 5.61 -10.88
N ARG A 113 -9.21 4.70 -10.13
CA ARG A 113 -8.38 5.00 -8.95
C ARG A 113 -6.95 4.51 -9.09
N VAL A 114 -6.71 3.51 -9.93
CA VAL A 114 -5.37 2.94 -10.17
C VAL A 114 -4.68 3.55 -11.39
N GLY A 115 -5.29 4.52 -12.07
CA GLY A 115 -4.72 5.15 -13.25
C GLY A 115 -4.73 4.29 -14.51
N GLU A 116 -5.64 3.32 -14.61
CA GLU A 116 -5.69 2.36 -15.73
C GLU A 116 -5.83 3.05 -17.09
N SER A 117 -6.54 4.18 -17.15
CA SER A 117 -6.72 4.94 -18.40
C SER A 117 -5.45 5.66 -18.87
N TYR A 118 -4.57 6.04 -17.95
CA TYR A 118 -3.32 6.75 -18.24
C TYR A 118 -2.14 5.78 -18.39
N CYS A 119 -2.06 4.79 -17.51
CA CYS A 119 -1.07 3.72 -17.49
C CYS A 119 -1.75 2.34 -17.56
N PRO A 120 -2.16 1.87 -18.75
CA PRO A 120 -2.77 0.55 -18.92
C PRO A 120 -1.91 -0.57 -18.34
N GLY A 121 -2.55 -1.50 -17.62
CA GLY A 121 -1.92 -2.58 -16.88
C GLY A 121 -1.66 -2.29 -15.40
N ASN A 122 -2.01 -1.11 -14.86
CA ASN A 122 -1.85 -0.80 -13.44
C ASN A 122 -2.73 -1.70 -12.55
N GLY A 123 -3.95 -2.00 -12.98
CA GLY A 123 -4.82 -2.97 -12.31
C GLY A 123 -4.18 -4.35 -12.19
N ASP A 124 -3.54 -4.81 -13.26
CA ASP A 124 -2.86 -6.11 -13.31
C ASP A 124 -1.55 -6.12 -12.51
N GLU A 125 -0.75 -5.05 -12.59
CA GLU A 125 0.44 -4.86 -11.76
C GLU A 125 0.09 -4.99 -10.28
N LYS A 126 -0.96 -4.28 -9.86
CA LYS A 126 -1.48 -4.33 -8.49
C LYS A 126 -1.94 -5.74 -8.08
N VAL A 127 -2.70 -6.43 -8.92
CA VAL A 127 -3.16 -7.81 -8.65
C VAL A 127 -1.99 -8.78 -8.53
N ARG A 128 -0.97 -8.64 -9.38
CA ARG A 128 0.26 -9.45 -9.31
C ARG A 128 1.02 -9.19 -8.02
N CYS A 129 1.14 -7.92 -7.61
CA CYS A 129 1.80 -7.55 -6.37
C CYS A 129 1.09 -8.09 -5.13
N GLU A 130 -0.23 -7.90 -5.03
CA GLU A 130 -1.04 -8.44 -3.92
C GLU A 130 -0.88 -9.97 -3.84
N SER A 131 -0.98 -10.66 -4.97
CA SER A 131 -0.85 -12.12 -5.03
C SER A 131 0.56 -12.62 -4.71
N GLY A 132 1.60 -11.87 -5.15
CA GLY A 132 2.99 -12.11 -4.79
C GLY A 132 3.24 -12.00 -3.29
N THR A 133 2.68 -10.97 -2.67
CA THR A 133 2.75 -10.78 -1.21
C THR A 133 2.06 -11.91 -0.45
N TYR A 134 0.85 -12.32 -0.85
CA TYR A 134 0.19 -13.50 -0.28
C TYR A 134 1.08 -14.75 -0.37
N ALA A 135 1.65 -15.02 -1.54
CA ALA A 135 2.51 -16.17 -1.75
C ALA A 135 3.79 -16.10 -0.91
N TRP A 136 4.37 -14.92 -0.73
CA TRP A 136 5.58 -14.74 0.09
C TRP A 136 5.29 -14.96 1.58
N LEU A 137 4.25 -14.32 2.12
CA LEU A 137 3.88 -14.44 3.54
C LEU A 137 3.53 -15.89 3.89
N GLN A 138 2.75 -16.57 3.06
CA GLN A 138 2.40 -17.97 3.28
C GLN A 138 3.61 -18.94 3.25
N GLN A 139 4.73 -18.54 2.62
CA GLN A 139 5.95 -19.35 2.54
C GLN A 139 6.94 -19.02 3.65
N ASN A 140 7.05 -17.75 4.04
CA ASN A 140 8.14 -17.25 4.89
C ASN A 140 7.67 -16.76 6.26
N ALA A 141 6.39 -16.45 6.42
CA ALA A 141 5.78 -15.90 7.64
C ALA A 141 4.34 -16.45 7.85
N PRO A 142 4.13 -17.79 7.85
CA PRO A 142 2.80 -18.39 7.94
C PRO A 142 2.05 -18.12 9.26
N GLU A 143 2.74 -17.65 10.29
CA GLU A 143 2.19 -17.23 11.57
C GLU A 143 1.45 -15.88 11.50
N ILE A 144 1.72 -15.07 10.47
CA ILE A 144 1.02 -13.79 10.29
C ILE A 144 -0.40 -14.10 9.81
N PRO A 145 -1.43 -13.68 10.55
CA PRO A 145 -2.80 -14.01 10.20
C PRO A 145 -3.24 -13.15 9.02
N ILE A 146 -3.41 -13.77 7.85
CA ILE A 146 -3.93 -13.14 6.62
C ILE A 146 -5.07 -13.99 6.05
N PRO A 147 -5.99 -13.40 5.24
CA PRO A 147 -7.03 -14.17 4.57
C PRO A 147 -6.42 -15.26 3.67
N GLU A 148 -7.16 -16.35 3.46
CA GLU A 148 -6.74 -17.31 2.45
C GLU A 148 -6.97 -16.73 1.05
N LEU A 149 -5.94 -16.75 0.20
CA LEU A 149 -6.04 -16.43 -1.22
C LEU A 149 -6.30 -17.71 -2.02
N TYR A 150 -7.49 -17.82 -2.61
CA TYR A 150 -7.96 -18.98 -3.39
C TYR A 150 -7.49 -18.94 -4.84
N GLY A 151 -7.36 -17.74 -5.41
CA GLY A 151 -6.92 -17.54 -6.77
C GLY A 151 -7.09 -16.09 -7.21
N PHE A 152 -6.53 -15.77 -8.37
CA PHE A 152 -6.59 -14.46 -8.97
C PHE A 152 -6.54 -14.59 -10.48
N ALA A 153 -6.90 -13.53 -11.20
CA ALA A 153 -6.67 -13.43 -12.63
C ALA A 153 -6.34 -12.01 -13.03
N LEU A 154 -5.82 -11.88 -14.25
CA LEU A 154 -5.46 -10.62 -14.88
C LEU A 154 -6.51 -10.23 -15.92
N SER A 155 -6.50 -8.95 -16.31
CA SER A 155 -7.38 -8.40 -17.34
C SER A 155 -7.26 -9.15 -18.68
N THR A 156 -6.10 -9.73 -18.97
CA THR A 156 -5.80 -10.58 -20.13
C THR A 156 -6.52 -11.95 -20.12
N GLY A 157 -7.16 -12.31 -19.00
CA GLY A 157 -7.79 -13.62 -18.76
C GLY A 157 -6.85 -14.69 -18.19
N GLU A 158 -5.58 -14.36 -17.96
CA GLU A 158 -4.62 -15.27 -17.34
C GLU A 158 -5.03 -15.55 -15.89
N THR A 159 -5.32 -16.83 -15.60
CA THR A 159 -5.94 -17.23 -14.33
C THR A 159 -5.02 -18.14 -13.53
N PHE A 160 -4.93 -17.88 -12.23
CA PHE A 160 -4.13 -18.61 -11.27
C PHE A 160 -4.99 -19.09 -10.10
N THR A 161 -4.90 -20.37 -9.77
CA THR A 161 -5.64 -20.96 -8.64
C THR A 161 -4.69 -21.65 -7.68
N ALA A 162 -4.94 -21.52 -6.38
CA ALA A 162 -4.22 -22.26 -5.36
C ALA A 162 -4.34 -23.77 -5.61
N ILE A 163 -3.23 -24.48 -5.48
CA ILE A 163 -3.12 -25.91 -5.81
C ILE A 163 -4.15 -26.77 -5.05
N ASP A 164 -4.52 -26.37 -3.84
CA ASP A 164 -5.47 -27.06 -2.98
C ASP A 164 -6.92 -27.01 -3.48
N TYR A 165 -7.20 -26.24 -4.53
CA TYR A 165 -8.51 -26.16 -5.17
C TYR A 165 -8.52 -26.73 -6.59
N LEU A 166 -7.38 -27.15 -7.12
CA LEU A 166 -7.30 -27.82 -8.42
C LEU A 166 -7.66 -29.31 -8.36
N PRO A 167 -8.00 -29.96 -9.51
CA PRO A 167 -8.22 -31.40 -9.58
C PRO A 167 -7.02 -32.21 -9.07
N LEU A 168 -7.29 -33.40 -8.50
CA LEU A 168 -6.27 -34.24 -7.85
C LEU A 168 -5.06 -34.53 -8.76
N TRP A 169 -5.29 -34.79 -10.05
CA TRP A 169 -4.20 -35.06 -10.99
C TRP A 169 -3.24 -33.87 -11.13
N LYS A 170 -3.75 -32.62 -11.14
CA LYS A 170 -2.91 -31.40 -11.16
C LYS A 170 -2.08 -31.27 -9.88
N ARG A 171 -2.63 -31.67 -8.74
CA ARG A 171 -1.90 -31.67 -7.46
C ARG A 171 -0.77 -32.69 -7.47
N TRP A 172 -1.03 -33.89 -8.01
CA TRP A 172 0.00 -34.92 -8.15
C TRP A 172 1.11 -34.50 -9.11
N THR A 173 0.76 -33.96 -10.29
CA THR A 173 1.76 -33.45 -11.25
C THR A 173 2.58 -32.32 -10.65
N PHE A 174 1.96 -31.42 -9.88
CA PHE A 174 2.66 -30.34 -9.19
C PHE A 174 3.63 -30.87 -8.13
N LYS A 175 3.18 -31.78 -7.26
CA LYS A 175 4.05 -32.39 -6.24
C LYS A 175 5.22 -33.14 -6.88
N LEU A 176 4.99 -33.84 -7.99
CA LEU A 176 6.05 -34.50 -8.74
C LEU A 176 7.03 -33.49 -9.35
N ARG A 177 6.54 -32.42 -9.99
CA ARG A 177 7.37 -31.32 -10.52
C ARG A 177 8.22 -30.70 -9.41
N CYS A 178 7.65 -30.38 -8.26
CA CYS A 178 8.39 -29.80 -7.13
C CYS A 178 9.46 -30.76 -6.58
N ARG A 179 9.18 -32.06 -6.50
CA ARG A 179 10.18 -33.07 -6.09
C ARG A 179 11.34 -33.14 -7.08
N ILE A 180 11.05 -33.17 -8.37
CA ILE A 180 12.07 -33.18 -9.43
C ILE A 180 12.91 -31.90 -9.37
N LEU A 181 12.28 -30.73 -9.30
CA LEU A 181 13.00 -29.44 -9.21
C LEU A 181 13.88 -29.35 -7.96
N SER A 182 13.36 -29.83 -6.82
CA SER A 182 14.12 -29.89 -5.57
C SER A 182 15.34 -30.80 -5.67
N TRP A 183 15.24 -31.96 -6.34
CA TRP A 183 16.40 -32.83 -6.60
C TRP A 183 17.48 -32.17 -7.46
N PHE A 184 17.10 -31.26 -8.34
CA PHE A 184 18.04 -30.48 -9.15
C PHE A 184 18.46 -29.14 -8.53
N GLY A 185 18.06 -28.85 -7.28
CA GLY A 185 18.36 -27.58 -6.62
C GLY A 185 17.78 -26.35 -7.32
N ARG A 186 16.70 -26.53 -8.11
CA ARG A 186 16.05 -25.44 -8.84
C ARG A 186 14.99 -24.76 -7.98
N ALA A 187 14.70 -23.50 -8.30
CA ALA A 187 13.61 -22.75 -7.68
C ALA A 187 12.28 -23.52 -7.81
N LEU A 188 11.46 -23.43 -6.77
CA LEU A 188 10.14 -24.05 -6.74
C LEU A 188 9.08 -23.02 -7.18
N PRO A 189 8.08 -23.44 -7.98
CA PRO A 189 6.95 -22.59 -8.27
C PRO A 189 6.16 -22.29 -6.99
N SER A 190 5.44 -21.17 -6.99
CA SER A 190 4.49 -20.85 -5.93
C SER A 190 3.34 -21.88 -5.90
N ARG A 191 2.51 -21.82 -4.85
CA ARG A 191 1.30 -22.66 -4.76
C ARG A 191 0.18 -22.27 -5.73
N TYR A 192 0.36 -21.19 -6.49
CA TYR A 192 -0.62 -20.66 -7.43
C TYR A 192 -0.24 -21.11 -8.85
N LEU A 193 -1.09 -21.94 -9.45
CA LEU A 193 -0.83 -22.46 -10.78
C LEU A 193 -1.65 -21.73 -11.83
N ARG A 194 -0.96 -21.28 -12.87
CA ARG A 194 -1.58 -20.81 -14.10
C ARG A 194 -2.36 -21.92 -14.78
N HIS A 195 -3.54 -21.59 -15.27
CA HIS A 195 -4.30 -22.43 -16.18
C HIS A 195 -5.24 -21.57 -17.04
N GLN A 196 -5.74 -22.14 -18.14
CA GLN A 196 -6.77 -21.50 -18.93
C GLN A 196 -8.09 -21.42 -18.14
N PRO A 197 -8.92 -20.38 -18.35
CA PRO A 197 -10.25 -20.29 -17.76
C PRO A 197 -11.11 -21.50 -18.17
N SER A 198 -12.04 -21.92 -17.32
CA SER A 198 -12.99 -22.96 -17.71
C SER A 198 -13.92 -22.48 -18.84
N HIS A 199 -14.50 -23.44 -19.58
CA HIS A 199 -15.53 -23.14 -20.58
C HIS A 199 -16.72 -22.33 -20.01
N GLY A 200 -16.97 -22.41 -18.70
CA GLY A 200 -18.00 -21.63 -18.01
C GLY A 200 -17.68 -20.13 -17.96
N ILE A 201 -16.43 -19.78 -17.66
CA ILE A 201 -15.96 -18.38 -17.69
C ILE A 201 -15.99 -17.86 -19.13
N ALA A 202 -15.45 -18.62 -20.09
CA ALA A 202 -15.45 -18.24 -21.50
C ALA A 202 -16.86 -18.01 -22.08
N LYS A 203 -17.87 -18.76 -21.59
CA LYS A 203 -19.27 -18.56 -21.98
C LYS A 203 -19.95 -17.39 -21.27
N ALA A 204 -19.52 -17.03 -20.07
CA ALA A 204 -20.10 -15.93 -19.30
C ALA A 204 -19.69 -14.54 -19.80
N GLY A 205 -18.71 -14.48 -20.72
CA GLY A 205 -18.16 -13.24 -21.28
C GLY A 205 -16.75 -12.95 -20.77
N HIS A 206 -16.04 -12.08 -21.49
CA HIS A 206 -14.79 -11.51 -21.03
C HIS A 206 -15.08 -10.14 -20.41
N PHE A 207 -14.52 -9.88 -19.24
CA PHE A 207 -14.56 -8.58 -18.60
C PHE A 207 -13.10 -8.23 -18.29
N ASP A 208 -12.59 -7.20 -18.97
CA ASP A 208 -11.18 -6.82 -19.05
C ASP A 208 -10.70 -6.22 -17.72
N ILE A 209 -10.72 -7.02 -16.65
CA ILE A 209 -10.31 -6.62 -15.31
C ILE A 209 -9.67 -7.77 -14.55
N GLY A 210 -8.56 -7.46 -13.88
CA GLY A 210 -7.97 -8.38 -12.91
C GLY A 210 -8.83 -8.49 -11.64
N TYR A 211 -8.67 -9.58 -10.90
CA TYR A 211 -9.35 -9.78 -9.63
C TYR A 211 -8.58 -10.73 -8.71
N VAL A 212 -8.92 -10.69 -7.44
CA VAL A 212 -8.41 -11.58 -6.38
C VAL A 212 -9.60 -12.19 -5.64
N LEU A 213 -9.60 -13.51 -5.42
CA LEU A 213 -10.60 -14.21 -4.62
C LEU A 213 -10.00 -14.63 -3.27
N ILE A 214 -10.49 -14.04 -2.19
CA ILE A 214 -10.01 -14.28 -0.83
C ILE A 214 -11.14 -14.71 0.11
N ASP A 215 -10.76 -15.11 1.33
CA ASP A 215 -11.72 -15.43 2.39
C ASP A 215 -12.50 -14.20 2.85
N TYR A 216 -13.77 -14.39 3.21
CA TYR A 216 -14.54 -13.33 3.85
C TYR A 216 -14.29 -13.38 5.36
N ILE A 217 -13.75 -12.31 5.93
CA ILE A 217 -13.48 -12.25 7.37
C ILE A 217 -14.80 -12.00 8.13
N GLN A 218 -15.21 -13.00 8.91
CA GLN A 218 -16.43 -12.92 9.72
C GLN A 218 -16.20 -12.08 10.98
N GLU A 219 -17.27 -11.46 11.50
CA GLU A 219 -17.21 -10.72 12.77
C GLU A 219 -16.75 -11.60 13.95
N THR A 220 -16.97 -12.91 13.86
CA THR A 220 -16.50 -13.90 14.84
C THR A 220 -14.98 -14.07 14.82
N THR A 221 -14.30 -13.75 13.71
CA THR A 221 -12.84 -13.75 13.61
C THR A 221 -12.23 -12.49 14.24
N GLY A 222 -12.94 -11.37 14.20
CA GLY A 222 -12.51 -10.11 14.80
C GLY A 222 -13.28 -8.92 14.24
N ARG A 223 -13.04 -7.75 14.81
CA ARG A 223 -13.56 -6.45 14.33
C ARG A 223 -12.42 -5.58 13.85
N MET A 224 -12.67 -4.69 12.89
CA MET A 224 -11.68 -3.71 12.44
C MET A 224 -11.23 -2.84 13.62
N LEU A 225 -9.92 -2.63 13.77
CA LEU A 225 -9.36 -1.78 14.82
C LEU A 225 -9.92 -0.35 14.75
N SER A 226 -10.17 0.16 13.55
CA SER A 226 -10.76 1.50 13.35
C SER A 226 -12.15 1.66 14.00
N ALA A 227 -12.87 0.57 14.27
CA ALA A 227 -14.19 0.62 14.90
C ALA A 227 -14.13 0.88 16.42
N THR A 228 -12.99 0.60 17.06
CA THR A 228 -12.83 0.71 18.52
C THR A 228 -11.67 1.62 18.94
N TRP A 229 -10.80 2.01 18.01
CA TRP A 229 -9.59 2.77 18.29
C TRP A 229 -9.82 4.11 19.01
N GLU A 230 -10.75 4.94 18.51
CA GLU A 230 -10.98 6.27 19.06
C GLU A 230 -11.43 6.22 20.53
N GLU A 231 -12.27 5.25 20.88
CA GLU A 231 -12.83 5.10 22.22
C GLU A 231 -11.90 4.37 23.19
N GLN A 232 -11.00 3.51 22.69
CA GLN A 232 -10.26 2.56 23.53
C GLN A 232 -8.73 2.72 23.48
N SER A 233 -8.18 3.59 22.63
CA SER A 233 -6.72 3.80 22.48
C SER A 233 -5.99 4.27 23.75
N SER A 234 -6.71 4.89 24.68
CA SER A 234 -6.20 5.27 25.99
C SER A 234 -6.12 4.11 26.99
N ASN A 235 -6.63 2.92 26.67
CA ASN A 235 -6.55 1.74 27.54
C ASN A 235 -5.19 1.05 27.38
N ASP A 236 -4.34 1.17 28.39
CA ASP A 236 -2.97 0.64 28.37
C ASP A 236 -2.89 -0.87 28.15
N CYS A 237 -3.86 -1.65 28.68
CA CYS A 237 -3.86 -3.11 28.53
C CYS A 237 -4.13 -3.52 27.08
N LEU A 238 -5.16 -2.92 26.46
CA LEU A 238 -5.50 -3.17 25.06
C LEU A 238 -4.36 -2.71 24.13
N ARG A 239 -3.82 -1.51 24.36
CA ARG A 239 -2.70 -0.97 23.59
C ARG A 239 -1.45 -1.85 23.69
N THR A 240 -1.13 -2.34 24.89
CA THR A 240 0.00 -3.27 25.09
C THR A 240 -0.17 -4.55 24.29
N ASN A 241 -1.37 -5.15 24.27
CA ASN A 241 -1.62 -6.38 23.50
C ASN A 241 -1.51 -6.15 21.98
N LEU A 242 -2.03 -5.01 21.51
CA LEU A 242 -1.87 -4.60 20.12
C LEU A 242 -0.40 -4.43 19.76
N PHE A 243 0.36 -3.70 20.58
CA PHE A 243 1.78 -3.44 20.33
C PHE A 243 2.60 -4.73 20.36
N ARG A 244 2.31 -5.68 21.25
CA ARG A 244 2.93 -7.02 21.21
C ARG A 244 2.61 -7.77 19.91
N SER A 245 1.34 -7.77 19.49
CA SER A 245 0.91 -8.43 18.25
C SER A 245 1.63 -7.83 17.03
N LEU A 246 1.66 -6.50 16.94
CA LEU A 246 2.38 -5.76 15.90
C LEU A 246 3.88 -6.05 15.91
N SER A 247 4.50 -6.05 17.08
CA SER A 247 5.93 -6.38 17.23
C SER A 247 6.23 -7.77 16.69
N ARG A 248 5.43 -8.78 17.03
CA ARG A 248 5.62 -10.16 16.51
C ARG A 248 5.50 -10.22 14.98
N ILE A 249 4.52 -9.51 14.41
CA ILE A 249 4.35 -9.40 12.96
C ILE A 249 5.57 -8.74 12.31
N LEU A 250 6.03 -7.61 12.83
CA LEU A 250 7.22 -6.92 12.31
C LEU A 250 8.47 -7.79 12.42
N LEU A 251 8.66 -8.51 13.51
CA LEU A 251 9.81 -9.41 13.67
C LEU A 251 9.75 -10.59 12.69
N SER A 252 8.57 -11.15 12.45
CA SER A 252 8.37 -12.20 11.46
C SER A 252 8.73 -11.73 10.03
N ILE A 253 8.16 -10.61 9.57
CA ILE A 253 8.42 -10.11 8.20
C ILE A 253 9.87 -9.64 8.02
N THR A 254 10.49 -9.07 9.06
CA THR A 254 11.86 -8.52 8.97
C THR A 254 12.93 -9.57 9.18
N HIS A 255 12.57 -10.79 9.60
CA HIS A 255 13.50 -11.89 9.76
C HIS A 255 14.18 -12.29 8.44
N VAL A 256 13.40 -12.30 7.35
CA VAL A 256 13.91 -12.67 6.03
C VAL A 256 14.48 -11.44 5.32
N LYS A 257 15.80 -11.46 5.10
CA LYS A 257 16.50 -10.38 4.40
C LYS A 257 16.36 -10.56 2.88
N LEU A 258 15.99 -9.49 2.21
CA LEU A 258 15.71 -9.47 0.77
C LEU A 258 16.90 -8.88 0.01
N PRO A 259 17.15 -9.34 -1.23
CA PRO A 259 18.34 -8.95 -1.98
C PRO A 259 18.24 -7.56 -2.62
N ARG A 260 17.01 -7.01 -2.76
CA ARG A 260 16.71 -5.77 -3.46
C ARG A 260 15.51 -5.07 -2.83
N ILE A 261 15.30 -3.81 -3.20
CA ILE A 261 14.08 -3.02 -2.97
C ILE A 261 13.18 -3.23 -4.21
N GLY A 262 11.91 -3.55 -3.99
CA GLY A 262 10.96 -3.96 -5.03
C GLY A 262 9.73 -4.66 -4.46
N SER A 263 8.76 -5.02 -5.30
CA SER A 263 7.59 -5.79 -4.92
C SER A 263 7.64 -7.22 -5.46
N PHE A 264 7.08 -8.15 -4.69
CA PHE A 264 6.92 -9.53 -5.13
C PHE A 264 5.80 -9.64 -6.14
N VAL A 265 5.97 -10.49 -7.15
CA VAL A 265 4.94 -10.85 -8.12
C VAL A 265 4.93 -12.36 -8.34
N ILE A 266 3.81 -12.86 -8.83
CA ILE A 266 3.75 -14.19 -9.42
C ILE A 266 3.88 -14.01 -10.93
N ASP A 267 4.93 -14.61 -11.50
CA ASP A 267 5.18 -14.57 -12.93
C ASP A 267 4.23 -15.52 -13.69
N ASP A 268 4.33 -15.46 -15.02
CA ASP A 268 3.49 -16.22 -15.94
C ASP A 268 3.68 -17.74 -15.86
N ASP A 269 4.78 -18.19 -15.26
CA ASP A 269 5.09 -19.60 -15.01
C ASP A 269 4.68 -20.05 -13.60
N GLY A 270 4.11 -19.13 -12.80
CA GLY A 270 3.65 -19.36 -11.44
C GLY A 270 4.75 -19.29 -10.39
N TYR A 271 5.91 -18.71 -10.68
CA TYR A 271 6.99 -18.52 -9.71
C TYR A 271 6.85 -17.18 -8.98
N LEU A 272 7.20 -17.21 -7.69
CA LEU A 272 7.30 -16.00 -6.88
C LEU A 272 8.64 -15.30 -7.17
N GLN A 273 8.57 -14.05 -7.62
CA GLN A 273 9.75 -13.26 -8.01
C GLN A 273 9.73 -11.90 -7.34
N LEU A 274 10.88 -11.44 -6.83
CA LEU A 274 11.07 -10.05 -6.44
C LEU A 274 11.53 -9.27 -7.67
N ALA A 275 10.58 -8.91 -8.53
CA ALA A 275 10.85 -8.40 -9.88
C ALA A 275 10.07 -7.15 -10.26
N ASN A 276 9.13 -6.68 -9.44
CA ASN A 276 8.41 -5.44 -9.71
C ASN A 276 9.06 -4.25 -8.99
N ARG A 277 8.83 -3.03 -9.48
CA ARG A 277 9.11 -1.80 -8.74
C ARG A 277 8.50 -1.83 -7.35
N PRO A 278 9.08 -1.11 -6.37
CA PRO A 278 8.48 -0.97 -5.05
C PRO A 278 7.14 -0.28 -5.24
N LEU A 279 6.09 -1.07 -5.29
CA LEU A 279 4.76 -0.60 -5.66
C LEU A 279 4.09 -0.04 -4.42
N SER A 280 4.09 1.29 -4.31
CA SER A 280 3.42 2.00 -3.23
C SER A 280 2.14 2.66 -3.71
N LEU A 281 1.29 2.98 -2.74
CA LEU A 281 0.07 3.73 -2.93
C LEU A 281 0.32 5.05 -3.67
N GLU A 282 1.36 5.78 -3.28
CA GLU A 282 1.67 7.12 -3.77
C GLU A 282 2.00 7.11 -5.27
N LEU A 283 2.72 6.09 -5.75
CA LEU A 283 3.06 5.97 -7.17
C LEU A 283 1.80 5.78 -8.03
N HIS A 284 0.87 4.94 -7.58
CA HIS A 284 -0.40 4.75 -8.27
C HIS A 284 -1.31 5.98 -8.18
N GLU A 285 -1.28 6.72 -7.07
CA GLU A 285 -2.01 7.99 -6.99
C GLU A 285 -1.48 9.01 -8.00
N LEU A 286 -0.15 9.14 -8.15
CA LEU A 286 0.45 10.01 -9.18
C LEU A 286 0.05 9.59 -10.59
N GLU A 287 0.17 8.31 -10.95
CA GLU A 287 -0.22 7.82 -12.27
C GLU A 287 -1.71 7.97 -12.53
N ASN A 288 -2.54 7.79 -11.50
CA ASN A 288 -3.96 8.06 -11.58
C ASN A 288 -4.24 9.54 -11.85
N GLU A 289 -3.46 10.46 -11.26
CA GLU A 289 -3.49 11.89 -11.54
C GLU A 289 -2.78 12.31 -12.85
N GLN A 290 -2.44 11.33 -13.70
CA GLN A 290 -1.77 11.53 -14.99
C GLN A 290 -0.37 12.15 -14.86
N ILE A 291 0.30 11.88 -13.74
CA ILE A 291 1.66 12.31 -13.45
C ILE A 291 2.59 11.13 -13.70
N PRO A 292 3.58 11.25 -14.59
CA PRO A 292 4.54 10.18 -14.83
C PRO A 292 5.41 9.95 -13.60
N THR A 293 5.63 8.69 -13.25
CA THR A 293 6.57 8.31 -12.17
C THR A 293 7.98 8.05 -12.70
N ASP A 294 8.12 7.76 -13.99
CA ASP A 294 9.37 7.38 -14.67
C ASP A 294 10.08 6.16 -14.06
N ILE A 295 9.36 5.33 -13.30
CA ILE A 295 9.87 4.08 -12.71
C ILE A 295 9.24 2.90 -13.48
N PRO A 296 10.02 2.15 -14.29
CA PRO A 296 9.51 0.99 -15.02
C PRO A 296 8.97 -0.10 -14.07
N ARG A 297 7.93 -0.81 -14.50
CA ARG A 297 7.29 -1.87 -13.68
C ARG A 297 8.26 -2.99 -13.29
N ASP A 298 9.15 -3.39 -14.19
CA ASP A 298 10.12 -4.47 -14.01
C ASP A 298 11.45 -4.04 -13.35
N PHE A 299 11.47 -2.86 -12.71
CA PHE A 299 12.68 -2.29 -12.13
C PHE A 299 12.81 -2.58 -10.64
N THR A 300 13.99 -2.98 -10.17
CA THR A 300 14.28 -3.19 -8.73
C THR A 300 15.59 -2.50 -8.37
N TYR A 301 15.70 -2.02 -7.12
CA TYR A 301 16.87 -1.28 -6.66
C TYR A 301 17.81 -2.14 -5.83
N SER A 302 19.11 -2.00 -6.04
CA SER A 302 20.14 -2.64 -5.23
C SER A 302 20.79 -1.72 -4.21
N THR A 303 20.44 -0.42 -4.24
CA THR A 303 20.95 0.58 -3.29
C THR A 303 19.83 1.51 -2.81
N VAL A 304 19.97 2.00 -1.58
CA VAL A 304 19.05 2.96 -0.97
C VAL A 304 19.01 4.26 -1.77
N GLU A 305 20.16 4.77 -2.20
CA GLU A 305 20.27 6.08 -2.84
C GLU A 305 19.58 6.14 -4.20
N SER A 306 19.67 5.06 -4.99
CA SER A 306 18.99 5.00 -6.29
C SER A 306 17.47 5.02 -6.13
N TYR A 307 16.95 4.30 -5.13
CA TYR A 307 15.52 4.33 -4.79
C TYR A 307 15.07 5.72 -4.32
N ILE A 308 15.81 6.36 -3.41
CA ILE A 308 15.48 7.70 -2.91
C ILE A 308 15.44 8.73 -4.04
N LEU A 309 16.40 8.68 -4.97
CA LEU A 309 16.47 9.63 -6.08
C LEU A 309 15.27 9.52 -7.02
N ASP A 310 14.82 8.30 -7.33
CA ASP A 310 13.64 8.11 -8.18
C ASP A 310 12.33 8.47 -7.44
N MET A 311 12.24 8.23 -6.12
CA MET A 311 11.12 8.77 -5.33
C MET A 311 11.10 10.30 -5.35
N LEU A 312 12.25 10.97 -5.19
CA LEU A 312 12.33 12.43 -5.29
C LEU A 312 12.01 12.94 -6.71
N ARG A 313 12.34 12.17 -7.75
CA ARG A 313 11.93 12.47 -9.13
C ARG A 313 10.41 12.40 -9.28
N ALA A 314 9.73 11.43 -8.66
CA ALA A 314 8.27 11.40 -8.65
C ALA A 314 7.66 12.66 -8.01
N HIS A 315 8.27 13.20 -6.96
CA HIS A 315 7.89 14.50 -6.39
C HIS A 315 8.17 15.68 -7.33
N ASP A 316 9.29 15.68 -8.06
CA ASP A 316 9.52 16.70 -9.11
C ASP A 316 8.42 16.67 -10.15
N ASN A 317 8.07 15.46 -10.62
CA ASN A 317 7.05 15.27 -11.63
C ASN A 317 5.68 15.74 -11.13
N ARG A 318 5.37 15.59 -9.84
CA ARG A 318 4.17 16.21 -9.25
C ARG A 318 4.20 17.73 -9.39
N VAL A 319 5.29 18.40 -9.00
CA VAL A 319 5.44 19.87 -9.14
C VAL A 319 5.28 20.31 -10.61
N ILE A 320 5.84 19.54 -11.53
CA ILE A 320 5.84 19.85 -12.97
C ILE A 320 4.45 19.65 -13.59
N HIS A 321 3.81 18.51 -13.32
CA HIS A 321 2.66 18.03 -14.10
C HIS A 321 1.32 18.26 -13.41
N GLN A 322 1.25 18.25 -12.08
CA GLN A 322 -0.01 18.45 -11.38
C GLN A 322 -0.47 19.92 -11.58
N PRO A 323 -1.68 20.19 -12.10
CA PRO A 323 -2.10 21.55 -12.47
C PRO A 323 -2.04 22.55 -11.32
N ASN A 324 -2.47 22.13 -10.13
CA ASN A 324 -2.49 22.93 -8.90
C ASN A 324 -1.35 22.58 -7.92
N ALA A 325 -0.20 22.10 -8.43
CA ALA A 325 0.91 21.71 -7.57
C ALA A 325 1.45 22.84 -6.68
N ILE A 326 1.30 24.09 -7.14
CA ILE A 326 1.73 25.29 -6.44
C ILE A 326 0.55 26.22 -6.17
N THR A 327 0.57 26.93 -5.04
CA THR A 327 -0.38 28.01 -4.76
C THR A 327 0.04 29.32 -5.41
N ASP A 328 1.33 29.63 -5.35
CA ASP A 328 1.96 30.86 -5.83
C ASP A 328 3.49 30.65 -6.02
N LEU A 329 4.22 31.73 -6.32
CA LEU A 329 5.67 31.67 -6.53
C LEU A 329 6.45 31.41 -5.23
N GLU A 330 5.96 31.85 -4.08
CA GLU A 330 6.64 31.63 -2.80
C GLU A 330 6.58 30.14 -2.43
N ASP A 331 5.41 29.54 -2.58
CA ASP A 331 5.22 28.10 -2.45
C ASP A 331 6.11 27.33 -3.44
N TYR A 332 6.13 27.71 -4.73
CA TYR A 332 7.02 27.10 -5.72
C TYR A 332 8.50 27.14 -5.31
N ILE A 333 8.97 28.27 -4.81
CA ILE A 333 10.34 28.46 -4.29
C ILE A 333 10.58 27.53 -3.10
N GLY A 334 9.65 27.46 -2.16
CA GLY A 334 9.74 26.57 -1.00
C GLY A 334 9.81 25.10 -1.39
N GLN A 335 8.90 24.64 -2.25
CA GLN A 335 8.83 23.25 -2.68
C GLN A 335 10.13 22.80 -3.39
N THR A 336 10.61 23.62 -4.33
CA THR A 336 11.82 23.30 -5.11
C THR A 336 13.10 23.40 -4.28
N ALA A 337 13.18 24.33 -3.32
CA ALA A 337 14.29 24.39 -2.37
C ALA A 337 14.38 23.13 -1.51
N ALA A 338 13.24 22.67 -0.96
CA ALA A 338 13.18 21.46 -0.15
C ALA A 338 13.58 20.22 -0.97
N LEU A 339 13.08 20.07 -2.19
CA LEU A 339 13.44 18.96 -3.07
C LEU A 339 14.94 18.96 -3.44
N ALA A 340 15.50 20.12 -3.77
CA ALA A 340 16.94 20.27 -4.02
C ALA A 340 17.77 19.89 -2.78
N ALA A 341 17.36 20.36 -1.59
CA ALA A 341 18.06 20.08 -0.34
C ALA A 341 17.97 18.60 0.06
N MET A 342 16.80 17.96 -0.08
CA MET A 342 16.66 16.53 0.22
C MET A 342 17.63 15.69 -0.61
N ARG A 343 17.77 15.97 -1.92
CA ARG A 343 18.76 15.28 -2.77
C ARG A 343 20.19 15.36 -2.23
N VAL A 344 20.61 16.53 -1.78
CA VAL A 344 21.98 16.77 -1.29
C VAL A 344 22.21 16.21 0.10
N THR A 345 21.17 16.18 0.95
CA THR A 345 21.28 15.86 2.37
C THR A 345 21.01 14.40 2.73
N MET A 346 20.62 13.54 1.77
CA MET A 346 20.25 12.15 2.05
C MET A 346 21.29 11.38 2.89
N SER A 347 22.59 11.59 2.64
CA SER A 347 23.67 10.89 3.34
C SER A 347 23.79 11.26 4.82
N SER A 348 23.18 12.36 5.25
CA SER A 348 23.08 12.72 6.67
C SER A 348 22.00 11.92 7.38
N PHE A 349 20.98 11.46 6.64
CA PHE A 349 19.80 10.80 7.18
C PHE A 349 19.80 9.28 7.05
N PHE A 350 20.65 8.69 6.20
CA PHE A 350 20.77 7.23 6.07
C PHE A 350 22.17 6.76 6.45
N ASP A 351 22.28 5.55 6.99
CA ASP A 351 23.57 4.95 7.33
C ASP A 351 24.30 4.44 6.07
N PRO A 352 25.50 4.95 5.74
CA PRO A 352 26.29 4.43 4.62
C PRO A 352 26.59 2.93 4.73
N ALA A 353 26.61 2.37 5.94
CA ALA A 353 26.80 0.94 6.16
C ALA A 353 25.59 0.09 5.69
N LEU A 354 24.39 0.68 5.62
CA LEU A 354 23.14 0.02 5.25
C LEU A 354 22.68 0.29 3.81
N ARG A 355 23.53 0.97 3.02
CA ARG A 355 23.22 1.39 1.65
C ARG A 355 22.82 0.28 0.67
N ARG A 356 23.23 -0.97 0.95
CA ARG A 356 22.93 -2.18 0.16
C ARG A 356 22.10 -3.19 0.95
N GLY A 357 21.44 -2.73 2.02
CA GLY A 357 20.59 -3.52 2.87
C GLY A 357 21.08 -3.62 4.32
N PRO A 358 20.39 -4.42 5.17
CA PRO A 358 19.36 -5.36 4.76
C PRO A 358 18.10 -4.68 4.23
N PHE A 359 17.54 -5.23 3.16
CA PHE A 359 16.19 -4.91 2.71
C PHE A 359 15.21 -5.89 3.34
N ILE A 360 14.04 -5.40 3.73
CA ILE A 360 13.01 -6.17 4.45
C ILE A 360 11.66 -5.86 3.83
N LEU A 361 10.71 -6.79 3.95
CA LEU A 361 9.33 -6.54 3.53
C LEU A 361 8.66 -5.58 4.52
N ASN A 362 8.03 -4.51 4.01
CA ASN A 362 7.41 -3.46 4.82
C ASN A 362 5.95 -3.22 4.41
N PHE A 363 5.10 -2.94 5.41
CA PHE A 363 3.73 -2.51 5.18
C PHE A 363 3.72 -0.98 4.94
N THR A 364 3.52 -0.53 3.70
CA THR A 364 3.55 0.92 3.39
C THR A 364 2.20 1.60 3.61
N ASP A 365 1.07 0.88 3.47
CA ASP A 365 -0.28 1.40 3.75
C ASP A 365 -0.89 0.72 5.00
N PHE A 366 -0.23 0.95 6.13
CA PHE A 366 -0.59 0.27 7.37
C PHE A 366 -1.62 1.08 8.18
N ASN A 367 -2.90 0.96 7.81
CA ASN A 367 -4.03 1.69 8.41
C ASN A 367 -4.87 0.83 9.38
N GLN A 368 -5.57 1.46 10.33
CA GLN A 368 -6.43 0.80 11.34
C GLN A 368 -7.53 -0.08 10.72
N SER A 369 -8.08 0.33 9.57
CA SER A 369 -9.13 -0.44 8.88
C SER A 369 -8.60 -1.71 8.20
N ASN A 370 -7.27 -1.85 8.07
CA ASN A 370 -6.61 -3.02 7.52
C ASN A 370 -6.25 -4.06 8.61
N ILE A 371 -6.56 -3.78 9.88
CA ILE A 371 -6.21 -4.63 11.03
C ILE A 371 -7.50 -5.09 11.71
N PHE A 372 -7.68 -6.40 11.82
CA PHE A 372 -8.74 -7.01 12.61
C PHE A 372 -8.20 -7.48 13.94
N VAL A 373 -8.97 -7.23 14.99
CA VAL A 373 -8.61 -7.58 16.36
C VAL A 373 -9.74 -8.29 17.11
N ASP A 374 -9.37 -9.07 18.12
CA ASP A 374 -10.29 -9.62 19.11
C ASP A 374 -10.67 -8.57 20.17
N GLU A 375 -11.47 -8.98 21.17
CA GLU A 375 -11.92 -8.12 22.28
C GLU A 375 -10.77 -7.59 23.17
N HIS A 376 -9.57 -8.17 23.06
CA HIS A 376 -8.38 -7.82 23.82
C HIS A 376 -7.32 -7.11 22.97
N TRP A 377 -7.67 -6.70 21.74
CA TRP A 377 -6.78 -6.07 20.77
C TRP A 377 -5.61 -6.95 20.29
N ASN A 378 -5.73 -8.28 20.40
CA ASN A 378 -4.82 -9.17 19.70
C ASN A 378 -5.18 -9.17 18.21
N ILE A 379 -4.17 -9.09 17.33
CA ILE A 379 -4.41 -9.08 15.88
C ILE A 379 -4.84 -10.47 15.42
N THR A 380 -6.01 -10.55 14.80
CA THR A 380 -6.60 -11.80 14.30
C THR A 380 -6.58 -11.90 12.78
N CYS A 381 -6.43 -10.78 12.06
CA CYS A 381 -6.26 -10.77 10.61
C CYS A 381 -5.66 -9.44 10.12
N LEU A 382 -4.76 -9.49 9.14
CA LEU A 382 -4.29 -8.34 8.38
C LEU A 382 -4.85 -8.40 6.95
N LEU A 383 -5.45 -7.31 6.52
CA LEU A 383 -5.96 -7.12 5.17
C LEU A 383 -5.02 -6.23 4.36
N ASP A 384 -5.39 -6.06 3.10
CA ASP A 384 -4.82 -5.08 2.19
C ASP A 384 -3.31 -5.20 1.95
N LEU A 385 -2.93 -6.33 1.35
CA LEU A 385 -1.53 -6.72 1.12
C LEU A 385 -0.96 -6.18 -0.20
N GLU A 386 -1.68 -5.27 -0.87
CA GLU A 386 -1.42 -4.84 -2.24
C GLU A 386 -0.26 -3.84 -2.37
N TRP A 387 0.00 -3.06 -1.32
CA TRP A 387 1.07 -2.04 -1.27
C TRP A 387 2.30 -2.52 -0.50
N ILE A 388 2.39 -3.80 -0.18
CA ILE A 388 3.53 -4.34 0.55
C ILE A 388 4.71 -4.50 -0.41
N CYS A 389 5.82 -3.86 -0.08
CA CYS A 389 7.05 -3.94 -0.86
C CYS A 389 8.27 -4.05 0.04
N SER A 390 9.38 -4.52 -0.54
CA SER A 390 10.65 -4.53 0.15
C SER A 390 11.28 -3.14 0.17
N GLN A 391 11.77 -2.73 1.34
CA GLN A 391 12.36 -1.42 1.58
C GLN A 391 13.64 -1.55 2.44
N PRO A 392 14.50 -0.52 2.48
CA PRO A 392 15.59 -0.46 3.44
C PRO A 392 15.08 -0.60 4.87
N ILE A 393 15.80 -1.33 5.73
CA ILE A 393 15.40 -1.52 7.13
C ILE A 393 15.22 -0.18 7.88
N GLU A 394 15.95 0.85 7.49
CA GLU A 394 15.84 2.20 8.06
C GLU A 394 14.52 2.92 7.69
N MET A 395 13.81 2.44 6.66
CA MET A 395 12.54 2.99 6.19
C MET A 395 11.31 2.27 6.76
N VAL A 396 11.49 1.34 7.71
CA VAL A 396 10.35 0.75 8.45
C VAL A 396 9.58 1.86 9.12
N GLN A 397 8.32 2.01 8.71
CA GLN A 397 7.46 3.08 9.18
C GLN A 397 6.51 2.54 10.23
N LEU A 398 6.54 3.17 11.40
CA LEU A 398 5.60 2.89 12.46
C LEU A 398 4.23 3.49 12.12
N PRO A 399 3.12 2.89 12.59
CA PRO A 399 1.80 3.37 12.26
C PRO A 399 1.62 4.85 12.63
N LEU A 400 1.28 5.69 11.64
CA LEU A 400 1.11 7.14 11.85
C LEU A 400 -0.14 7.45 12.70
N TRP A 401 -1.11 6.55 12.69
CA TRP A 401 -2.38 6.70 13.38
C TRP A 401 -2.30 6.45 14.89
N PHE A 402 -1.12 6.21 15.46
CA PHE A 402 -0.93 6.14 16.91
C PHE A 402 -1.48 7.35 17.67
N THR A 403 -1.46 8.54 17.08
CA THR A 403 -2.01 9.76 17.69
C THR A 403 -3.23 10.32 16.95
N ASN A 404 -3.69 9.69 15.87
CA ASN A 404 -4.71 10.20 14.94
C ASN A 404 -4.45 11.65 14.45
N LYS A 405 -3.22 12.16 14.56
CA LYS A 405 -2.86 13.51 14.09
C LYS A 405 -2.46 13.45 12.62
N ALA A 406 -2.85 14.49 11.88
CA ALA A 406 -2.35 14.70 10.52
C ALA A 406 -0.82 14.90 10.54
N ILE A 407 -0.17 14.50 9.44
CA ILE A 407 1.30 14.52 9.29
C ILE A 407 1.88 15.91 9.56
N ASP A 408 1.23 16.97 9.08
CA ASP A 408 1.70 18.34 9.26
C ASP A 408 1.68 18.76 10.74
N ARG A 409 0.67 18.33 11.50
CA ARG A 409 0.59 18.56 12.95
C ARG A 409 1.61 17.70 13.69
N MET A 410 1.76 16.44 13.30
CA MET A 410 2.77 15.55 13.88
C MET A 410 4.19 16.10 13.67
N ALA A 411 4.48 16.67 12.49
CA ALA A 411 5.76 17.32 12.22
C ALA A 411 5.94 18.65 12.98
N LYS A 412 4.88 19.34 13.39
CA LYS A 412 4.96 20.55 14.23
C LYS A 412 5.15 20.20 15.71
N GLU A 413 4.50 19.12 16.18
CA GLU A 413 4.43 18.70 17.58
C GLU A 413 4.79 17.20 17.69
N PRO A 414 6.07 16.83 17.57
CA PRO A 414 6.48 15.44 17.48
C PRO A 414 6.39 14.67 18.82
N ASP A 415 6.40 15.37 19.96
CA ASP A 415 6.54 14.78 21.29
C ASP A 415 5.44 13.76 21.64
N GLU A 416 4.20 14.03 21.23
CA GLU A 416 3.08 13.12 21.50
C GLU A 416 3.22 11.82 20.72
N TYR A 417 3.62 11.92 19.44
CA TYR A 417 3.91 10.74 18.62
C TYR A 417 5.12 10.00 19.17
N ASP A 418 6.17 10.71 19.57
CA ASP A 418 7.38 10.12 20.13
C ASP A 418 7.10 9.31 21.39
N LYS A 419 6.18 9.76 22.25
CA LYS A 419 5.75 9.01 23.43
C LYS A 419 5.14 7.66 23.06
N MET A 420 4.20 7.63 22.12
CA MET A 420 3.57 6.40 21.64
C MET A 420 4.56 5.49 20.91
N ARG A 421 5.44 6.10 20.11
CA ARG A 421 6.53 5.43 19.41
C ARG A 421 7.48 4.76 20.40
N GLN A 422 7.88 5.44 21.47
CA GLN A 422 8.79 4.90 22.47
C GLN A 422 8.16 3.73 23.22
N GLU A 423 6.90 3.85 23.64
CA GLU A 423 6.16 2.74 24.26
C GLU A 423 6.12 1.51 23.34
N PHE A 424 5.83 1.71 22.05
CA PHE A 424 5.86 0.64 21.06
C PHE A 424 7.26 0.02 20.93
N VAL A 425 8.30 0.84 20.80
CA VAL A 425 9.69 0.36 20.61
C VAL A 425 10.21 -0.39 21.84
N ASP A 426 9.80 0.02 23.04
CA ASP A 426 10.14 -0.68 24.28
C ASP A 426 9.51 -2.08 24.30
N ILE A 427 8.23 -2.20 23.92
CA ILE A 427 7.55 -3.50 23.78
C ILE A 427 8.18 -4.34 22.67
N LEU A 428 8.53 -3.74 21.53
CA LEU A 428 9.24 -4.40 20.45
C LEU A 428 10.57 -4.98 20.93
N ALA A 429 11.36 -4.21 21.70
CA ALA A 429 12.63 -4.68 22.23
C ALA A 429 12.46 -5.90 23.15
N MET A 430 11.40 -5.93 23.96
CA MET A 430 11.07 -7.10 24.80
C MET A 430 10.71 -8.33 23.95
N GLU A 431 9.88 -8.16 22.92
CA GLU A 431 9.49 -9.24 22.00
C GLU A 431 10.69 -9.71 21.15
N GLU A 432 11.61 -8.82 20.80
CA GLU A 432 12.89 -9.16 20.14
C GLU A 432 13.75 -10.07 21.00
N GLU A 433 13.88 -9.78 22.30
CA GLU A 433 14.64 -10.62 23.22
C GLU A 433 14.05 -12.03 23.34
N GLU A 434 12.72 -12.11 23.43
CA GLU A 434 12.02 -13.39 23.47
C GLU A 434 12.20 -14.16 22.14
N PHE A 435 12.06 -13.49 21.00
CA PHE A 435 12.26 -14.07 19.67
C PHE A 435 13.68 -14.63 19.50
N LEU A 436 14.69 -13.84 19.89
CA LEU A 436 16.10 -14.24 19.83
C LEU A 436 16.41 -15.42 20.78
N SER A 437 15.77 -15.48 21.94
CA SER A 437 15.96 -16.59 22.89
C SER A 437 15.46 -17.94 22.35
N LYS A 438 14.43 -17.92 21.49
CA LYS A 438 13.85 -19.11 20.86
C LYS A 438 14.61 -19.54 19.61
N SER A 439 15.19 -18.59 18.88
CA SER A 439 16.06 -18.91 17.75
C SER A 439 17.41 -19.42 18.25
N SER A 440 17.82 -20.65 17.91
CA SER A 440 19.13 -21.23 18.31
C SER A 440 20.35 -20.56 17.64
N GLN A 441 20.23 -19.29 17.22
CA GLN A 441 21.26 -18.55 16.52
C GLN A 441 22.32 -18.03 17.49
N ARG A 442 23.58 -18.13 17.09
CA ARG A 442 24.72 -17.58 17.85
C ARG A 442 24.66 -16.06 17.77
N LYS A 443 24.54 -15.38 18.91
CA LYS A 443 24.68 -13.92 19.02
C LYS A 443 26.03 -13.48 18.42
N HIS A 444 26.00 -12.76 17.31
CA HIS A 444 27.15 -12.01 16.81
C HIS A 444 27.04 -10.55 17.26
N ALA A 445 28.15 -9.89 17.57
CA ALA A 445 28.14 -8.51 18.05
C ALA A 445 27.56 -7.49 17.03
N ASN A 446 27.59 -7.82 15.73
CA ASN A 446 26.94 -7.02 14.69
C ASN A 446 25.41 -7.19 14.64
N ASP A 447 24.88 -8.27 15.21
CA ASP A 447 23.45 -8.59 15.19
C ASP A 447 22.66 -7.64 16.12
N ASP A 448 23.29 -7.19 17.20
CA ASP A 448 22.71 -6.20 18.12
C ASP A 448 22.51 -4.82 17.46
N GLN A 449 23.32 -4.46 16.45
CA GLN A 449 23.17 -3.20 15.71
C GLN A 449 22.05 -3.25 14.66
N LEU A 450 21.61 -4.44 14.27
CA LEU A 450 20.56 -4.68 13.28
C LEU A 450 19.21 -5.04 13.92
N ARG A 451 19.11 -5.03 15.26
CA ARG A 451 17.83 -5.13 15.97
C ARG A 451 16.90 -4.01 15.51
N LEU A 452 15.67 -4.34 15.18
CA LEU A 452 14.69 -3.41 14.65
C LEU A 452 14.41 -2.28 15.65
N SER A 453 14.29 -2.58 16.95
CA SER A 453 14.14 -1.55 17.99
C SER A 453 15.29 -0.53 17.98
N THR A 454 16.52 -1.00 17.77
CA THR A 454 17.71 -0.15 17.71
C THR A 454 17.73 0.68 16.43
N VAL A 455 17.39 0.08 15.29
CA VAL A 455 17.27 0.80 14.01
C VAL A 455 16.21 1.90 14.09
N LEU A 456 15.03 1.61 14.65
CA LEU A 456 13.94 2.58 14.80
C LEU A 456 14.33 3.76 15.71
N ASN A 457 14.97 3.51 16.85
CA ASN A 457 15.45 4.57 17.73
C ASN A 457 16.54 5.43 17.08
N ARG A 458 17.50 4.80 16.39
CA ARG A 458 18.53 5.54 15.64
C ARG A 458 17.94 6.35 14.51
N GLY A 459 16.99 5.78 13.76
CA GLY A 459 16.29 6.44 12.67
C GLY A 459 15.50 7.66 13.14
N TRP A 460 14.89 7.61 14.33
CA TRP A 460 14.25 8.76 14.95
C TRP A 460 15.25 9.87 15.31
N ILE A 461 16.32 9.52 16.03
CA ILE A 461 17.36 10.46 16.46
C ILE A 461 18.06 11.10 15.26
N ARG A 462 18.32 10.35 14.19
CA ARG A 462 19.00 10.84 12.99
C ARG A 462 18.08 11.68 12.09
N GLY A 463 16.78 11.40 12.11
CA GLY A 463 15.78 12.02 11.23
C GLY A 463 15.41 11.15 10.02
N THR A 464 15.88 9.91 9.95
CA THR A 464 15.55 8.94 8.90
C THR A 464 14.06 8.64 8.83
N PHE A 465 13.39 8.58 9.99
CA PHE A 465 11.92 8.43 10.05
C PHE A 465 11.22 9.55 9.28
N TRP A 466 11.60 10.81 9.57
CA TRP A 466 11.03 11.98 8.93
C TRP A 466 11.36 12.06 7.45
N TYR A 467 12.59 11.71 7.07
CA TYR A 467 12.99 11.71 5.67
C TYR A 467 12.19 10.66 4.88
N SER A 468 12.04 9.45 5.42
CA SER A 468 11.26 8.38 4.81
C SER A 468 9.78 8.73 4.70
N LEU A 469 9.22 9.32 5.76
CA LEU A 469 7.84 9.81 5.77
C LEU A 469 7.61 10.92 4.73
N ALA A 470 8.58 11.81 4.55
CA ALA A 470 8.52 12.87 3.54
C ALA A 470 8.52 12.29 2.12
N LEU A 471 9.35 11.26 1.85
CA LEU A 471 9.33 10.57 0.56
C LEU A 471 7.99 9.90 0.26
N GLY A 472 7.33 9.33 1.28
CA GLY A 472 6.02 8.69 1.18
C GLY A 472 4.83 9.65 1.29
N SER A 473 5.04 10.98 1.34
CA SER A 473 3.95 11.94 1.53
C SER A 473 4.05 13.11 0.54
N PRO A 474 3.45 13.01 -0.65
CA PRO A 474 3.51 14.06 -1.69
C PRO A 474 3.09 15.46 -1.23
N THR A 475 2.09 15.55 -0.36
CA THR A 475 1.62 16.83 0.23
C THR A 475 2.31 17.15 1.57
N GLY A 476 2.82 16.14 2.29
CA GLY A 476 3.48 16.34 3.58
C GLY A 476 4.97 16.69 3.51
N LEU A 477 5.64 16.41 2.38
CA LEU A 477 7.09 16.49 2.22
C LEU A 477 7.66 17.83 2.70
N PHE A 478 7.07 18.95 2.27
CA PHE A 478 7.60 20.28 2.58
C PHE A 478 7.43 20.63 4.06
N ALA A 479 6.25 20.34 4.62
CA ALA A 479 5.99 20.54 6.03
C ALA A 479 6.99 19.74 6.89
N ILE A 480 7.25 18.48 6.52
CA ILE A 480 8.23 17.65 7.22
C ILE A 480 9.65 18.20 7.04
N PHE A 481 10.04 18.58 5.83
CA PHE A 481 11.37 19.10 5.57
C PHE A 481 11.68 20.32 6.43
N TYR A 482 10.83 21.34 6.40
CA TYR A 482 11.06 22.59 7.12
C TYR A 482 10.91 22.45 8.64
N LYS A 483 10.08 21.52 9.13
CA LYS A 483 9.85 21.36 10.57
C LYS A 483 10.76 20.34 11.24
N GLN A 484 11.22 19.31 10.52
CA GLN A 484 11.90 18.16 11.12
C GLN A 484 13.28 17.85 10.51
N LEU A 485 13.54 18.18 9.24
CA LEU A 485 14.82 17.86 8.59
C LEU A 485 15.77 19.05 8.58
N GLN A 486 15.35 20.19 8.06
CA GLN A 486 16.17 21.39 7.95
C GLN A 486 16.71 21.88 9.31
N PRO A 487 15.91 21.95 10.40
CA PRO A 487 16.40 22.47 11.68
C PRO A 487 17.62 21.73 12.23
N ARG A 488 17.80 20.46 11.87
CA ARG A 488 18.95 19.62 12.29
C ARG A 488 20.28 20.12 11.73
N PHE A 489 20.27 20.83 10.61
CA PHE A 489 21.45 21.50 10.06
C PHE A 489 21.64 22.91 10.62
N LEU A 490 20.57 23.54 11.08
CA LEU A 490 20.54 24.94 11.50
C LEU A 490 20.69 25.14 13.01
N GLU A 491 20.71 24.07 13.81
CA GLU A 491 20.84 24.13 15.27
C GLU A 491 22.01 25.02 15.72
N ARG A 492 23.10 25.06 14.94
CA ARG A 492 24.29 25.88 15.20
C ARG A 492 24.38 27.14 14.34
N CYS A 493 23.39 27.41 13.49
CA CYS A 493 23.37 28.55 12.57
C CYS A 493 21.94 29.14 12.46
N PRO A 494 21.52 29.98 13.42
CA PRO A 494 20.15 30.50 13.50
C PRO A 494 19.82 31.55 12.42
N LYS A 495 20.81 32.08 11.69
CA LYS A 495 20.60 32.99 10.56
C LYS A 495 20.86 32.23 9.26
N HIS A 496 19.81 31.72 8.64
CA HIS A 496 19.90 31.01 7.37
C HIS A 496 18.89 31.60 6.35
N ASP A 497 18.85 32.92 6.29
CA ASP A 497 17.88 33.68 5.48
C ASP A 497 18.11 33.49 3.96
N GLU A 498 19.29 33.00 3.54
CA GLU A 498 19.66 32.81 2.13
C GLU A 498 19.23 31.45 1.54
N PHE A 499 18.62 30.54 2.34
CA PHE A 499 18.24 29.20 1.87
C PHE A 499 17.34 29.27 0.63
N LEU A 500 16.24 30.01 0.76
CA LEU A 500 15.22 30.15 -0.27
C LEU A 500 15.70 31.02 -1.44
N ALA A 501 16.74 31.83 -1.24
CA ALA A 501 17.37 32.58 -2.32
C ALA A 501 18.33 31.72 -3.16
N THR A 502 18.85 30.61 -2.61
CA THR A 502 19.94 29.84 -3.22
C THR A 502 19.49 28.45 -3.68
N MET A 503 18.87 27.66 -2.81
CA MET A 503 18.59 26.25 -3.08
C MET A 503 17.65 25.96 -4.26
N PRO A 504 16.58 26.74 -4.51
CA PRO A 504 15.70 26.50 -5.66
C PRO A 504 16.44 26.46 -7.01
N TRP A 505 17.48 27.28 -7.17
CA TRP A 505 18.25 27.37 -8.42
C TRP A 505 19.00 26.08 -8.76
N TYR A 506 19.26 25.22 -7.77
CA TYR A 506 19.92 23.92 -7.94
C TYR A 506 18.94 22.77 -8.14
N TRP A 507 17.62 23.05 -8.16
CA TRP A 507 16.61 22.02 -8.43
C TRP A 507 16.69 21.53 -9.88
N ARG A 508 16.64 22.47 -10.84
CA ARG A 508 16.61 22.19 -12.28
C ARG A 508 17.20 23.36 -13.09
N THR A 509 17.69 23.06 -14.30
CA THR A 509 18.28 24.05 -15.21
C THR A 509 17.25 25.01 -15.83
N ASP A 510 16.00 24.60 -15.95
CA ASP A 510 14.89 25.38 -16.51
C ASP A 510 13.93 25.91 -15.42
N PHE A 511 14.43 26.08 -14.19
CA PHE A 511 13.66 26.51 -13.01
C PHE A 511 12.72 27.70 -13.30
N ILE A 512 13.21 28.76 -13.92
CA ILE A 512 12.40 29.95 -14.22
C ILE A 512 11.27 29.67 -15.21
N GLU A 513 11.53 28.87 -16.24
CA GLU A 513 10.53 28.50 -17.25
C GLU A 513 9.42 27.65 -16.66
N VAL A 514 9.78 26.69 -15.79
CA VAL A 514 8.82 25.87 -15.04
C VAL A 514 7.96 26.76 -14.15
N GLY A 515 8.56 27.65 -13.35
CA GLY A 515 7.81 28.56 -12.48
C GLY A 515 6.78 29.40 -13.26
N MET A 516 7.19 30.03 -14.37
CA MET A 516 6.28 30.80 -15.22
C MET A 516 5.14 29.97 -15.80
N ARG A 517 5.40 28.72 -16.19
CA ARG A 517 4.37 27.80 -16.67
C ARG A 517 3.41 27.42 -15.54
N LYS A 518 3.92 27.04 -14.37
CA LYS A 518 3.10 26.62 -13.23
C LYS A 518 2.17 27.72 -12.71
N THR A 519 2.60 28.99 -12.75
CA THR A 519 1.69 30.11 -12.42
C THR A 519 0.50 30.19 -13.38
N LYS A 520 0.70 29.91 -14.68
CA LYS A 520 -0.38 29.85 -15.66
C LYS A 520 -1.28 28.63 -15.44
N ASP A 521 -0.69 27.46 -15.19
CA ASP A 521 -1.43 26.24 -14.90
C ASP A 521 -2.36 26.44 -13.69
N LYS A 522 -1.88 27.10 -12.62
CA LYS A 522 -2.68 27.40 -11.43
C LYS A 522 -3.84 28.35 -11.73
N GLN A 523 -3.60 29.37 -12.56
CA GLN A 523 -4.66 30.30 -12.98
C GLN A 523 -5.76 29.59 -13.81
N ASP A 524 -5.37 28.73 -14.76
CA ASP A 524 -6.32 27.93 -15.54
C ASP A 524 -7.08 26.95 -14.65
N TYR A 525 -6.38 26.28 -13.73
CA TYR A 525 -6.99 25.38 -12.76
C TYR A 525 -8.04 26.09 -11.90
N ASP A 526 -7.73 27.27 -11.37
CA ASP A 526 -8.65 28.04 -10.53
C ASP A 526 -9.89 28.49 -11.29
N LEU A 527 -9.74 28.86 -12.56
CA LEU A 527 -10.86 29.19 -13.44
C LEU A 527 -11.77 27.98 -13.64
N ARG A 528 -11.18 26.82 -14.00
CA ARG A 528 -11.92 25.57 -14.19
C ARG A 528 -12.57 25.08 -12.91
N LEU A 529 -11.88 25.21 -11.77
CA LEU A 529 -12.43 24.87 -10.47
C LEU A 529 -13.63 25.74 -10.15
N ARG A 530 -13.58 27.04 -10.44
CA ARG A 530 -14.74 27.92 -10.24
C ARG A 530 -15.92 27.51 -11.11
N GLN A 531 -15.70 27.29 -12.41
CA GLN A 531 -16.73 26.83 -13.35
C GLN A 531 -17.37 25.52 -12.88
N ALA A 532 -16.55 24.57 -12.42
CA ALA A 532 -17.02 23.30 -11.91
C ALA A 532 -17.90 23.41 -10.65
N PHE A 533 -17.97 24.55 -9.95
CA PHE A 533 -18.87 24.80 -8.82
C PHE A 533 -20.03 25.75 -9.16
N GLU A 534 -20.05 26.33 -10.36
CA GLU A 534 -21.13 27.18 -10.86
C GLU A 534 -22.21 26.39 -11.64
N GLU A 535 -21.84 25.23 -12.19
CA GLU A 535 -22.76 24.29 -12.88
C GLU A 535 -23.78 23.60 -11.95
#